data_AF-A0A3R7QQ83-F1
#
_entry.id   AF-A0A3R7QQ83-F1
#
_cell.length_a   1.000
_cell.length_b   1.000
_cell.length_c   1.000
_cell.angle_alpha   90.00
_cell.angle_beta   90.00
_cell.angle_gamma   90.00
#
_symmetry.space_group_name_H-M   'P 1'
#
loop_
_entity.id
_entity.type
_entity.pdbx_description
1 polymer ?
#
loop_
_entity_poly.entity_id
_entity_poly.type
_entity_poly.pdbx_seq_one_letter_code
_entity_poly.pdbx_strand_id
1 'polypeptide(L)'
;MQYLANVRTSYVRRGSEEYRFCKIEDTVGACLTSDNCHRQGGLFAGHCGKSQDVCCVVPKTCGERTSAHSSYFRNPSFPKNDTEARVCSLTVDIGKGICGVRDGWG
;
A
#
# COMPACT_ATOMS: atom_id res chain seq x y z
N MET A 1 -4.76 -20.86 2.34
CA MET A 1 -3.45 -20.16 2.25
C MET A 1 -3.67 -18.72 2.72
N GLN A 2 -2.78 -18.14 3.51
CA GLN A 2 -2.79 -16.70 3.82
C GLN A 2 -1.84 -16.00 2.85
N TYR A 3 -2.27 -14.90 2.26
CA TYR A 3 -1.39 -14.07 1.43
C TYR A 3 -1.52 -12.61 1.85
N LEU A 4 -0.36 -11.98 2.02
CA LEU A 4 -0.20 -10.55 2.16
C LEU A 4 0.73 -10.12 1.03
N ALA A 5 0.24 -9.25 0.17
CA ALA A 5 1.04 -8.70 -0.91
C ALA A 5 1.03 -7.18 -0.80
N ASN A 6 2.21 -6.60 -0.96
CA ASN A 6 2.42 -5.15 -0.94
C ASN A 6 2.55 -4.65 -2.37
N VAL A 7 1.71 -3.68 -2.75
CA VAL A 7 1.73 -3.03 -4.06
C VAL A 7 2.18 -1.59 -3.88
N ARG A 8 3.24 -1.23 -4.61
CA ARG A 8 3.86 0.09 -4.53
C ARG A 8 3.98 0.70 -5.91
N THR A 9 3.72 2.00 -6.01
CA THR A 9 3.92 2.76 -7.24
C THR A 9 5.23 3.56 -7.19
N SER A 10 5.96 3.59 -8.29
CA SER A 10 7.14 4.42 -8.48
C SER A 10 6.78 5.68 -9.28
N TYR A 11 7.30 6.84 -8.90
CA TYR A 11 7.04 8.13 -9.57
C TYR A 11 8.35 8.71 -10.11
N VAL A 12 8.34 9.24 -11.33
CA VAL A 12 9.53 9.90 -11.91
C VAL A 12 9.34 11.40 -11.85
N ARG A 13 9.91 12.03 -10.82
CA ARG A 13 10.33 13.44 -10.92
C ARG A 13 11.84 13.45 -11.12
N ARG A 14 12.31 14.11 -12.18
CA ARG A 14 13.73 14.46 -12.28
C ARG A 14 14.09 15.30 -11.04
N GLY A 15 14.88 14.74 -10.12
CA GLY A 15 15.50 15.48 -9.01
C GLY A 15 14.82 15.44 -7.64
N SER A 16 13.87 14.55 -7.36
CA SER A 16 13.36 14.36 -5.99
C SER A 16 13.14 12.89 -5.69
N GLU A 17 13.61 12.45 -4.52
CA GLU A 17 13.60 11.08 -4.00
C GLU A 17 12.31 10.31 -4.32
N GLU A 18 12.50 9.03 -4.67
CA GLU A 18 11.50 7.97 -4.64
C GLU A 18 10.58 8.15 -3.41
N TYR A 19 9.25 8.02 -3.57
CA TYR A 19 8.29 8.16 -2.48
C TYR A 19 8.83 7.49 -1.20
N ARG A 20 8.91 8.23 -0.09
CA ARG A 20 9.46 7.69 1.15
C ARG A 20 8.51 6.63 1.70
N PHE A 21 8.89 5.37 1.56
CA PHE A 21 8.16 4.25 2.15
C PHE A 21 8.58 4.02 3.60
N CYS A 22 7.65 3.48 4.38
CA CYS A 22 7.87 3.03 5.75
C CYS A 22 7.48 1.56 5.86
N LYS A 23 8.09 0.84 6.79
CA LYS A 23 7.74 -0.55 7.08
C LYS A 23 7.44 -0.66 8.57
N ILE A 24 6.23 -1.07 8.90
CA ILE A 24 5.79 -1.38 10.26
C ILE A 24 5.41 -2.85 10.26
N GLU A 25 6.18 -3.65 11.01
CA GLU A 25 6.12 -5.12 10.97
C GLU A 25 6.22 -5.63 9.52
N ASP A 26 5.22 -6.35 9.03
CA ASP A 26 5.16 -6.90 7.67
C ASP A 26 4.39 -6.02 6.68
N THR A 27 3.93 -4.85 7.12
CA THR A 27 3.14 -3.94 6.30
C THR A 27 3.99 -2.79 5.78
N VAL A 28 3.96 -2.58 4.46
CA VAL A 28 4.64 -1.45 3.82
C VAL A 28 3.65 -0.32 3.58
N GLY A 29 3.95 0.85 4.14
CA GLY A 29 3.20 2.07 3.98
C GLY A 29 3.98 3.16 3.23
N ALA A 30 3.31 4.27 2.96
CA ALA A 30 3.91 5.49 2.46
C ALA A 30 3.93 6.56 3.56
N CYS A 31 5.03 7.29 3.69
CA CYS A 31 5.09 8.46 4.56
C CYS A 31 4.27 9.58 3.95
N LEU A 32 3.17 9.93 4.61
CA LEU A 32 2.24 10.97 4.18
C LEU A 32 1.85 11.84 5.38
N THR A 33 1.39 13.06 5.12
CA THR A 33 0.66 13.81 6.15
C THR A 33 -0.61 13.05 6.55
N SER A 34 -1.07 13.26 7.79
CA SER A 34 -2.30 12.61 8.30
C SER A 34 -3.50 12.84 7.37
N ASP A 35 -3.69 14.07 6.89
CA ASP A 35 -4.77 14.41 5.97
C ASP A 35 -4.68 13.68 4.63
N ASN A 36 -3.47 13.60 4.05
CA ASN A 36 -3.27 12.88 2.79
C ASN A 36 -3.45 11.37 2.96
N CYS A 37 -3.05 10.84 4.12
CA CYS A 37 -3.30 9.44 4.44
C CYS A 37 -4.81 9.14 4.49
N HIS A 38 -5.57 9.98 5.20
CA HIS A 38 -7.02 9.84 5.31
C HIS A 38 -7.72 9.96 3.95
N ARG A 39 -7.29 10.92 3.10
CA ARG A 39 -7.83 11.07 1.74
C ARG A 39 -7.59 9.87 0.84
N GLN A 40 -6.52 9.11 1.07
CA GLN A 40 -6.25 7.86 0.35
C GLN A 40 -6.98 6.64 0.95
N GLY A 41 -7.81 6.83 1.97
CA GLY A 41 -8.46 5.74 2.72
C GLY A 41 -7.47 4.91 3.52
N GLY A 42 -6.33 5.51 3.89
CA GLY A 42 -5.28 4.85 4.65
C GLY A 42 -5.46 4.98 6.17
N LEU A 43 -4.73 4.13 6.87
CA LEU A 43 -4.69 4.05 8.32
C LEU A 43 -3.31 4.47 8.83
N PHE A 44 -3.29 5.06 10.03
CA PHE A 44 -2.07 5.33 10.77
C PHE A 44 -1.45 4.01 11.24
N ALA A 45 -0.25 3.69 10.78
CA ALA A 45 0.53 2.54 11.26
C ALA A 45 1.71 2.95 12.17
N GLY A 46 2.07 4.24 12.20
CA GLY A 46 3.20 4.74 12.97
C GLY A 46 3.68 6.10 12.47
N HIS A 47 4.82 6.57 12.96
CA HIS A 47 5.43 7.84 12.52
C HIS A 47 6.62 7.59 11.60
N CYS A 48 6.80 8.49 10.62
CA CYS A 48 7.95 8.46 9.72
C CYS A 48 9.12 9.26 10.28
N GLY A 49 9.99 8.59 11.05
CA GLY A 49 11.19 9.21 11.63
C GLY A 49 10.86 10.40 12.53
N LYS A 50 11.56 11.53 12.34
CA LYS A 50 11.33 12.78 13.11
C LYS A 50 10.32 13.75 12.46
N SER A 51 9.71 13.36 11.35
CA SER A 51 8.73 14.21 10.66
C SER A 51 7.34 14.12 11.32
N GLN A 52 6.46 15.06 10.99
CA GLN A 52 5.03 14.96 11.36
C GLN A 52 4.28 13.95 10.47
N ASP A 53 4.94 13.35 9.49
CA ASP A 53 4.33 12.38 8.60
C ASP A 53 4.05 11.07 9.32
N VAL A 54 2.95 10.46 8.92
CA VAL A 54 2.51 9.17 9.40
C VAL A 54 2.91 8.11 8.38
N CYS A 55 3.23 6.92 8.90
CA CYS A 55 3.32 5.73 8.08
C CYS A 55 1.90 5.32 7.69
N CYS A 56 1.48 5.72 6.49
CA CYS A 56 0.15 5.50 5.98
C CYS A 56 0.07 4.15 5.28
N VAL A 57 -0.83 3.27 5.72
CA VAL A 57 -1.07 1.98 5.10
C VAL A 57 -2.47 1.94 4.53
N VAL A 58 -2.62 1.56 3.26
CA VAL A 58 -3.94 1.45 2.63
C VAL A 58 -4.33 -0.02 2.52
N PRO A 59 -5.20 -0.52 3.41
CA PRO A 59 -5.70 -1.89 3.32
C PRO A 59 -6.58 -2.05 2.09
N LYS A 60 -6.42 -3.17 1.39
CA LYS A 60 -7.29 -3.60 0.31
C LYS A 60 -7.64 -5.07 0.42
N THR A 61 -8.75 -5.46 -0.20
CA THR A 61 -9.13 -6.86 -0.39
C THR A 61 -9.45 -7.18 -1.85
N CYS A 62 -9.77 -8.45 -2.13
CA CYS A 62 -10.02 -8.93 -3.48
C CYS A 62 -11.20 -8.21 -4.13
N GLY A 63 -11.04 -7.86 -5.40
CA GLY A 63 -12.04 -7.14 -6.20
C GLY A 63 -12.02 -5.62 -6.01
N GLU A 64 -11.19 -5.10 -5.10
CA GLU A 64 -11.11 -3.66 -4.85
C GLU A 64 -10.21 -2.92 -5.84
N ARG A 65 -10.29 -1.59 -5.75
CA ARG A 65 -9.51 -0.64 -6.52
C ARG A 65 -8.75 0.30 -5.59
N THR A 66 -7.56 0.70 -6.01
CA THR A 66 -6.72 1.63 -5.27
C THR A 66 -5.96 2.56 -6.21
N SER A 67 -5.89 3.84 -5.86
CA SER A 67 -4.98 4.82 -6.47
C SER A 67 -3.87 5.23 -5.50
N ALA A 68 -3.74 4.54 -4.37
CA ALA A 68 -2.78 4.85 -3.32
C ALA A 68 -1.36 4.48 -3.74
N HIS A 69 -0.37 5.23 -3.22
CA HIS A 69 1.03 5.00 -3.55
C HIS A 69 1.61 3.72 -2.93
N SER A 70 1.06 3.31 -1.79
CA SER A 70 1.33 2.03 -1.14
C SER A 70 0.03 1.45 -0.62
N SER A 71 -0.27 0.22 -1.00
CA SER A 71 -1.38 -0.54 -0.44
C SER A 71 -0.94 -1.97 -0.20
N TYR A 72 -1.43 -2.55 0.89
CA TYR A 72 -1.33 -3.99 1.07
C TYR A 72 -2.69 -4.61 0.77
N PHE A 73 -2.71 -5.77 0.16
CA PHE A 73 -3.94 -6.53 -0.03
C PHE A 73 -3.84 -7.90 0.59
N ARG A 74 -4.95 -8.33 1.21
CA ARG A 74 -5.07 -9.62 1.90
C ARG A 74 -6.29 -10.37 1.40
N ASN A 75 -6.25 -11.69 1.58
CA ASN A 75 -7.41 -12.53 1.34
C ASN A 75 -8.59 -12.11 2.25
N PRO A 76 -9.86 -12.28 1.81
CA PRO A 76 -11.03 -11.83 2.57
C PRO A 76 -11.15 -12.57 3.91
N SER A 77 -10.66 -13.80 3.98
CA SER A 77 -10.71 -14.59 5.21
C SER A 77 -9.62 -14.22 6.22
N PHE A 78 -8.69 -13.32 5.89
CA PHE A 78 -7.60 -12.92 6.80
C PHE A 78 -8.16 -12.48 8.17
N PRO A 79 -7.57 -12.92 9.32
CA PRO A 79 -6.34 -13.70 9.48
C PRO A 79 -6.49 -15.22 9.30
N LYS A 80 -7.68 -15.72 8.95
CA LYS A 80 -7.91 -17.14 8.69
C LYS A 80 -7.41 -17.52 7.29
N ASN A 81 -7.09 -18.81 7.15
CA ASN A 81 -6.76 -19.40 5.87
C ASN A 81 -8.00 -19.46 4.98
N ASP A 82 -7.86 -19.07 3.71
CA ASP A 82 -8.82 -19.51 2.70
C ASP A 82 -8.75 -21.03 2.59
N THR A 83 -9.93 -21.66 2.62
CA THR A 83 -10.13 -23.12 2.46
C THR A 83 -10.19 -23.54 0.99
N GLU A 84 -10.36 -22.57 0.07
CA GLU A 84 -10.50 -22.78 -1.37
C GLU A 84 -9.53 -21.90 -2.14
N ALA A 85 -9.00 -22.41 -3.26
CA ALA A 85 -8.21 -21.62 -4.17
C ALA A 85 -9.11 -20.64 -4.95
N ARG A 86 -8.87 -19.34 -4.81
CA ARG A 86 -9.61 -18.29 -5.52
C ARG A 86 -8.63 -17.29 -6.14
N VAL A 87 -8.96 -16.80 -7.33
CA VAL A 87 -8.25 -15.66 -7.93
C VAL A 87 -8.61 -14.41 -7.13
N CYS A 88 -7.60 -13.77 -6.53
CA CYS A 88 -7.73 -12.49 -5.87
C CYS A 88 -7.14 -11.40 -6.75
N SER A 89 -7.99 -10.53 -7.29
CA SER A 89 -7.58 -9.40 -8.11
C SER A 89 -7.58 -8.11 -7.30
N LEU A 90 -6.62 -7.23 -7.57
CA LEU A 90 -6.59 -5.84 -7.11
C LEU A 90 -6.42 -4.95 -8.34
N THR A 91 -7.27 -3.94 -8.50
CA THR A 91 -7.11 -2.96 -9.58
C THR A 91 -6.34 -1.74 -9.08
N VAL A 92 -5.25 -1.41 -9.75
CA VAL A 92 -4.43 -0.23 -9.42
C VAL A 92 -4.68 0.86 -10.44
N ASP A 93 -5.22 2.00 -10.01
CA ASP A 93 -5.39 3.19 -10.83
C ASP A 93 -4.08 3.96 -10.91
N ILE A 94 -3.47 3.91 -12.09
CA ILE A 94 -2.19 4.59 -12.34
C ILE A 94 -2.46 6.02 -12.77
N GLY A 95 -2.19 6.97 -11.86
CA GLY A 95 -2.26 8.40 -12.13
C GLY A 95 -1.11 8.93 -13.00
N LYS A 96 -1.21 10.20 -13.43
CA LYS A 96 -0.17 10.86 -14.24
C LYS A 96 1.16 10.97 -13.47
N GLY A 97 2.26 10.53 -14.08
CA GLY A 97 3.63 10.61 -13.55
C GLY A 97 4.11 9.38 -12.79
N ILE A 98 3.23 8.39 -12.60
CA ILE A 98 3.63 7.06 -12.14
C ILE A 98 4.30 6.33 -13.31
N CYS A 99 5.45 5.72 -13.05
CA CYS A 99 6.27 5.08 -14.08
C CYS A 99 6.54 3.60 -13.82
N GLY A 100 6.05 3.06 -12.71
CA GLY A 100 6.15 1.64 -12.42
C GLY A 100 5.24 1.23 -11.27
N VAL A 101 4.88 -0.05 -11.28
CA VAL A 101 4.24 -0.73 -10.15
C VAL A 101 5.16 -1.88 -9.77
N ARG A 102 5.46 -2.00 -8.47
CA ARG A 102 6.26 -3.09 -7.91
C ARG A 102 5.41 -3.83 -6.89
N ASP A 103 5.20 -5.12 -7.13
CA ASP A 103 4.68 -6.06 -6.15
C ASP A 103 5.84 -6.67 -5.36
N GLY A 104 5.58 -6.96 -4.08
CA GLY A 104 6.50 -7.67 -3.20
C GLY A 104 5.73 -8.65 -2.33
N TRP A 105 6.17 -9.91 -2.38
CA TRP A 105 5.68 -11.00 -1.55
C TRP A 105 6.55 -11.06 -0.29
N GLY A 106 5.90 -11.02 0.88
CA GLY A 106 6.53 -11.16 2.19
C GLY A 106 6.19 -12.51 2.80
#